data_AF-A0A348TWI7-F1
#
_entry.id   AF-A0A348TWI7-F1
#
_cell.length_a   1.000
_cell.length_b   1.000
_cell.length_c   1.000
_cell.angle_alpha   90.00
_cell.angle_beta   90.00
_cell.angle_gamma   90.00
#
_symmetry.space_group_name_H-M   'P 1'
#
loop_
_entity.id
_entity.type
_entity.pdbx_description
1 polymer ?
#
loop_
_entity_poly.entity_id
_entity_poly.type
_entity_poly.pdbx_seq_one_letter_code
_entity_poly.pdbx_strand_id
1 'polypeptide(L)' 'GFILLLDRIQDPGNMGTLLRTALWYGVEHIGLVKGSVDVFNPKVVQSSMGALAHLTCVEKTAEEWVNWSAINSRR' A
#
# COMPACT_ATOMS: atom_id res chain seq x y z
N GLY A 1 5.85 3.06 -13.43
CA GLY A 1 5.15 4.06 -12.62
C GLY A 1 5.70 4.06 -11.21
N PHE A 2 5.13 4.85 -10.31
CA PHE A 2 5.52 4.86 -8.90
C PHE A 2 4.84 3.74 -8.12
N ILE A 3 5.51 3.25 -7.07
CA ILE A 3 4.94 2.35 -6.07
C ILE A 3 5.03 3.08 -4.72
N LEU A 4 3.92 3.12 -3.99
CA LEU A 4 3.92 3.63 -2.62
C LEU A 4 4.16 2.46 -1.65
N LEU A 5 5.31 2.46 -0.98
CA LEU A 5 5.64 1.47 0.05
C LEU A 5 5.24 1.99 1.42
N LEU A 6 4.41 1.23 2.13
CA LEU A 6 3.91 1.53 3.47
C LEU A 6 4.51 0.56 4.48
N ASP A 7 5.34 1.07 5.40
CA ASP A 7 5.98 0.28 6.45
C ASP A 7 5.29 0.50 7.81
N ARG A 8 4.72 -0.58 8.36
CA ARG A 8 4.17 -0.64 9.72
C ARG A 8 3.14 0.45 10.04
N ILE A 9 2.29 0.82 9.08
CA ILE A 9 1.16 1.73 9.33
C ILE A 9 0.11 1.02 10.17
N GLN A 10 -0.15 1.50 11.40
CA GLN A 10 -1.06 0.83 12.35
C GLN A 10 -2.49 1.38 12.34
N ASP A 11 -2.64 2.68 12.06
CA ASP A 11 -3.95 3.31 12.13
C ASP A 11 -4.76 3.05 10.85
N PRO A 12 -5.97 2.47 10.95
CA PRO A 12 -6.81 2.19 9.79
C PRO A 12 -7.20 3.46 9.00
N GLY A 13 -7.42 4.58 9.68
CA GLY A 13 -7.81 5.85 9.04
C GLY A 13 -6.66 6.46 8.23
N ASN A 14 -5.44 6.41 8.77
CA ASN A 14 -4.23 6.81 8.07
C ASN A 14 -4.00 5.93 6.84
N MET A 15 -4.18 4.61 6.97
CA MET A 15 -4.10 3.69 5.83
C MET A 15 -5.09 4.10 4.73
N GLY A 16 -6.38 4.27 5.07
CA GLY A 16 -7.39 4.68 4.09
C GLY A 16 -7.09 6.04 3.43
N THR A 17 -6.58 7.00 4.20
CA THR A 17 -6.18 8.32 3.70
C THR A 17 -5.03 8.20 2.70
N LEU A 18 -3.98 7.43 3.03
CA LEU A 18 -2.83 7.20 2.16
C LEU A 18 -3.24 6.52 0.85
N LEU A 19 -4.11 5.52 0.91
CA LEU A 19 -4.63 4.84 -0.29
C LEU A 19 -5.37 5.80 -1.23
N ARG A 20 -6.22 6.67 -0.68
CA ARG A 20 -6.94 7.68 -1.47
C ARG A 20 -6.01 8.72 -2.08
N THR A 21 -5.04 9.18 -1.31
CA THR A 21 -4.02 10.11 -1.79
C THR A 21 -3.21 9.48 -2.92
N ALA A 22 -2.80 8.22 -2.76
CA ALA A 22 -2.07 7.47 -3.79
C ALA A 22 -2.88 7.39 -5.10
N LEU A 23 -4.15 7.00 -5.02
CA LEU A 23 -5.04 6.95 -6.18
C LEU A 23 -5.19 8.32 -6.85
N TRP A 24 -5.35 9.41 -6.07
CA TRP A 24 -5.49 10.77 -6.60
C TRP A 24 -4.25 11.21 -7.39
N TYR A 25 -3.05 10.81 -6.95
CA TYR A 25 -1.80 11.08 -7.67
C TYR A 25 -1.50 10.08 -8.80
N GLY A 26 -2.41 9.14 -9.10
CA GLY A 26 -2.22 8.15 -10.16
C GLY A 26 -1.25 7.02 -9.80
N VAL A 27 -1.04 6.74 -8.52
CA VAL A 27 -0.32 5.55 -8.07
C VAL A 27 -1.28 4.36 -8.08
N GLU A 28 -0.95 3.34 -8.85
CA GLU A 28 -1.79 2.13 -9.00
C GLU A 28 -1.34 0.97 -8.09
N HIS A 29 -0.09 1.01 -7.61
CA HIS A 29 0.54 -0.08 -6.88
C HIS A 29 0.92 0.34 -5.47
N ILE A 30 0.40 -0.40 -4.49
CA ILE A 30 0.67 -0.21 -3.07
C ILE A 30 1.45 -1.41 -2.56
N GLY A 31 2.63 -1.16 -2.01
CA GLY A 31 3.41 -2.15 -1.30
C GLY A 31 3.19 -2.03 0.21
N LEU A 32 2.88 -3.13 0.87
CA LEU A 32 2.70 -3.20 2.32
C LEU A 32 3.83 -4.03 2.92
N VAL A 33 4.50 -3.50 3.93
CA VAL A 33 5.40 -4.29 4.76
C VAL A 33 4.57 -4.99 5.84
N LYS A 34 4.82 -6.29 6.03
CA LYS A 34 4.19 -7.09 7.09
C LYS A 34 4.25 -6.36 8.43
N GLY A 35 3.13 -6.43 9.14
CA GLY A 35 2.94 -5.71 10.40
C GLY A 35 2.24 -4.36 10.23
N SER A 36 1.86 -3.96 9.01
CA SER A 36 0.88 -2.89 8.79
C SER A 36 -0.54 -3.40 9.07
N VAL A 37 -1.49 -2.48 9.25
CA VAL A 37 -2.91 -2.79 9.33
C VAL A 37 -3.37 -3.44 8.03
N ASP A 38 -4.19 -4.48 8.15
CA ASP A 38 -4.80 -5.16 7.00
C ASP A 38 -5.65 -4.17 6.20
N VAL A 39 -5.36 -4.05 4.90
CA VAL A 39 -6.08 -3.15 3.99
C VAL A 39 -7.53 -3.58 3.75
N PHE A 40 -7.87 -4.85 3.99
CA PHE A 40 -9.23 -5.35 3.92
C PHE A 40 -9.97 -5.29 5.26
N ASN A 41 -9.34 -4.74 6.31
CA ASN A 41 -10.02 -4.43 7.55
C ASN A 41 -11.22 -3.49 7.27
N PRO A 42 -12.41 -3.73 7.87
CA PRO A 42 -13.61 -2.92 7.64
C PRO A 42 -13.39 -1.41 7.79
N LYS A 43 -12.55 -0.97 8.75
CA LYS A 43 -12.24 0.45 8.95
C LYS A 43 -11.38 1.02 7.83
N VAL A 44 -10.44 0.25 7.30
CA VAL A 44 -9.62 0.68 6.14
C VAL A 44 -10.51 0.74 4.90
N VAL A 45 -11.35 -0.28 4.67
CA VAL A 45 -12.30 -0.30 3.55
C VAL A 45 -13.19 0.94 3.56
N GLN A 46 -13.79 1.28 4.70
CA GLN A 46 -14.64 2.47 4.84
C GLN A 46 -13.86 3.79 4.62
N SER A 47 -12.69 3.94 5.25
CA SER A 47 -11.89 5.17 5.16
C SER A 47 -11.19 5.35 3.80
N SER A 48 -10.99 4.28 3.04
CA SER A 48 -10.43 4.28 1.69
C SER A 48 -11.38 4.86 0.63
N MET A 49 -12.67 5.05 0.94
CA MET A 49 -13.68 5.61 0.02
C MET A 49 -13.66 4.97 -1.38
N GLY A 50 -13.52 3.64 -1.45
CA GLY A 50 -13.52 2.90 -2.72
C GLY A 50 -12.18 2.84 -3.45
N ALA A 51 -11.12 3.47 -2.92
CA ALA A 51 -9.80 3.45 -3.56
C ALA A 51 -9.25 2.02 -3.77
N LEU A 52 -9.57 1.10 -2.86
CA LEU A 52 -9.15 -0.31 -2.96
C LEU A 52 -9.62 -1.02 -4.24
N ALA A 53 -10.70 -0.56 -4.89
CA ALA A 53 -11.17 -1.14 -6.15
C ALA A 53 -10.25 -0.82 -7.34
N HIS A 54 -9.39 0.19 -7.21
CA HIS A 54 -8.50 0.68 -8.27
C HIS A 54 -7.02 0.41 -7.97
N LEU A 55 -6.69 0.01 -6.74
CA LEU A 55 -5.32 -0.16 -6.27
C LEU A 55 -4.94 -1.64 -6.19
N THR A 56 -3.76 -1.97 -6.69
CA THR A 56 -3.15 -3.29 -6.47
C THR A 56 -2.32 -3.24 -5.20
N CYS A 57 -2.81 -3.89 -4.14
CA CYS A 57 -2.12 -3.98 -2.85
C CYS A 57 -1.41 -5.32 -2.71
N VAL A 58 -0.12 -5.30 -2.38
CA VAL A 58 0.68 -6.51 -2.15
C VAL A 58 1.39 -6.42 -0.80
N GLU A 59 1.25 -7.44 0.03
CA GLU A 59 1.96 -7.53 1.30
C GLU A 59 3.18 -8.45 1.20
N LYS A 60 4.33 -8.01 1.74
CA LYS A 60 5.59 -8.77 1.83
C LYS A 60 6.38 -8.38 3.09
N THR A 61 7.38 -9.17 3.48
CA THR A 61 8.34 -8.76 4.51
C THR A 61 9.24 -7.62 4.01
N ALA A 62 9.91 -6.92 4.93
CA ALA A 62 10.87 -5.89 4.56
C ALA A 62 12.00 -6.45 3.69
N GLU A 63 12.52 -7.64 4.04
CA GLU A 63 13.56 -8.35 3.28
C GLU A 63 13.11 -8.68 1.86
N GLU A 64 11.88 -9.14 1.69
CA GLU A 64 11.30 -9.44 0.37
C GLU A 64 11.14 -8.18 -0.48
N TRP A 65 10.77 -7.04 0.12
CA TRP A 65 10.71 -5.75 -0.58
C TRP A 65 12.10 -5.25 -0.99
N VAL A 66 13.10 -5.38 -0.14
CA VAL A 66 14.50 -5.05 -0.46
C VAL A 66 14.97 -5.90 -1.64
N ASN A 67 14.77 -7.21 -1.59
CA ASN A 67 15.14 -8.13 -2.67
C ASN A 67 14.39 -7.82 -3.97
N TRP A 68 13.09 -7.56 -3.87
CA TRP A 68 12.28 -7.16 -5.02
C TRP A 68 12.81 -5.86 -5.63
N SER A 69 13.15 -4.87 -4.80
CA SER A 69 13.70 -3.60 -5.28
C SER A 69 15.04 -3.81 -5.98
N ALA A 70 15.93 -4.66 -5.46
CA ALA A 70 17.24 -4.92 -6.09
C ALA A 70 17.12 -5.53 -7.49
N ILE A 71 16.09 -6.35 -7.72
CA ILE A 71 15.82 -6.97 -9.03
C ILE A 71 15.16 -5.99 -10.00
N ASN A 72 14.25 -5.13 -9.49
CA ASN A 72 13.39 -4.28 -10.31
C ASN A 72 13.86 -2.82 -10.43
N SER A 73 14.86 -2.39 -9.68
CA SER A 73 15.40 -1.02 -9.66
C SER A 73 16.27 -0.64 -10.86
N ARG A 74 16.48 -1.57 -11.82
CA ARG A 74 17.20 -1.32 -13.08
C ARG A 74 16.29 -1.18 -14.31
N ARG A 75 15.00 -0.90 -14.10
CA ARG A 75 14.05 -0.54 -15.16
C ARG A 75 13.57 0.89 -14.99
#